data_AF-A0AA42ZQ08-F1
#
_entry.id   AF-A0AA42ZQ08-F1
#
_cell.length_a   1.000
_cell.length_b   1.000
_cell.length_c   1.000
_cell.angle_alpha   90.00
_cell.angle_beta   90.00
_cell.angle_gamma   90.00
#
_symmetry.space_group_name_H-M   'P 1'
#
loop_
_entity.id
_entity.type
_entity.pdbx_description
1 polymer ?
#
loop_
_entity_poly.entity_id
_entity_poly.type
_entity_poly.pdbx_seq_one_letter_code
_entity_poly.pdbx_strand_id
1 'polypeptide(L)'
;MSADAALTRALISVSDKSGLAEFGRALAERGVEILSTGGSARALREAGVAVTEVSAHTGFPEIMDGRVKTLHPSIHGGILGRRDLEAHRQAM
;
A
#
# COMPACT_ATOMS: atom_id res chain seq x y z
N MET A 1 3.35 15.91 22.08
CA MET A 1 3.08 14.46 22.18
C MET A 1 2.28 14.08 20.95
N SER A 2 2.88 13.46 19.94
CA SER A 2 2.08 12.86 18.88
C SER A 2 1.40 11.65 19.51
N ALA A 3 0.06 11.60 19.50
CA ALA A 3 -0.62 10.34 19.70
C ALA A 3 0.00 9.31 18.73
N ASP A 4 0.23 8.08 19.19
CA ASP A 4 0.59 6.98 18.31
C ASP A 4 -0.43 6.95 17.18
N ALA A 5 -0.01 7.38 15.99
CA ALA A 5 -0.91 7.48 14.86
C ALA A 5 -1.32 6.05 14.50
N ALA A 6 -2.61 5.75 14.68
CA ALA A 6 -3.14 4.44 14.34
C ALA A 6 -2.77 4.10 12.90
N LEU A 7 -2.19 2.92 12.68
CA LEU A 7 -1.89 2.43 11.34
C LEU A 7 -3.21 2.19 10.61
N THR A 8 -3.49 3.00 9.60
CA THR A 8 -4.73 2.88 8.81
C THR A 8 -4.55 2.22 7.46
N ARG A 9 -3.34 2.26 6.90
CA ARG A 9 -3.05 1.74 5.55
C ARG A 9 -1.63 1.21 5.43
N ALA A 10 -1.46 0.11 4.69
CA ALA A 10 -0.17 -0.50 4.38
C ALA A 10 0.01 -0.67 2.86
N LEU A 11 1.17 -0.31 2.34
CA LEU A 11 1.58 -0.61 0.96
C LEU A 11 2.58 -1.77 0.98
N ILE A 12 2.24 -2.89 0.35
CA ILE A 12 3.05 -4.11 0.37
C ILE A 12 3.45 -4.51 -1.05
N SER A 13 4.76 -4.59 -1.32
CA SER A 13 5.29 -5.07 -2.60
C SER A 13 6.59 -5.82 -2.37
N VAL A 14 6.52 -7.15 -2.38
CA VAL A 14 7.63 -8.03 -1.99
C VAL A 14 7.92 -9.07 -3.07
N SER A 15 9.22 -9.30 -3.32
CA SER A 15 9.69 -10.34 -4.24
C SER A 15 9.63 -11.72 -3.60
N ASP A 16 9.97 -11.84 -2.32
CA ASP A 16 9.75 -13.04 -1.52
C ASP A 16 8.38 -12.96 -0.82
N LYS A 17 7.58 -14.01 -0.92
CA LYS A 17 6.21 -14.08 -0.40
C LYS A 17 6.15 -14.85 0.93
N SER A 18 7.29 -15.29 1.46
CA SER A 18 7.39 -15.94 2.76
C SER A 18 6.74 -15.09 3.85
N GLY A 19 5.78 -15.67 4.57
CA GLY A 19 5.03 -14.99 5.65
C GLY A 19 4.01 -13.93 5.20
N LEU A 20 3.90 -13.60 3.90
CA LEU A 20 3.04 -12.52 3.41
C LEU A 20 1.57 -12.72 3.78
N ALA A 21 1.06 -13.95 3.68
CA ALA A 21 -0.33 -14.28 3.98
C ALA A 21 -0.69 -14.11 5.47
N GLU A 22 0.22 -14.48 6.37
CA GLU A 22 0.03 -14.31 7.82
C GLU A 22 0.08 -12.82 8.20
N PHE A 23 1.09 -12.12 7.67
CA PHE A 23 1.24 -10.69 7.90
C PHE A 23 0.04 -9.88 7.38
N GLY A 24 -0.43 -10.18 6.17
CA GLY A 24 -1.60 -9.54 5.58
C GLY A 24 -2.88 -9.77 6.38
N ARG A 25 -3.11 -10.99 6.87
CA ARG A 25 -4.26 -11.30 7.74
C ARG A 25 -4.20 -10.50 9.04
N ALA A 26 -3.06 -10.48 9.71
CA ALA A 26 -2.89 -9.74 10.95
C ALA A 26 -3.16 -8.23 10.79
N LEU A 27 -2.76 -7.63 9.66
CA LEU A 27 -3.08 -6.24 9.32
C LEU A 27 -4.58 -6.05 9.07
N ALA A 28 -5.20 -6.92 8.26
CA ALA A 28 -6.62 -6.83 7.94
C ALA A 28 -7.52 -6.99 9.18
N GLU A 29 -7.17 -7.90 10.11
CA GLU A 29 -7.87 -8.08 11.40
C GLU A 29 -7.84 -6.81 12.28
N ARG A 30 -6.84 -5.95 12.09
CA ARG A 30 -6.71 -4.66 12.78
C ARG A 30 -7.39 -3.51 12.01
N GLY A 31 -8.09 -3.81 10.93
CA GLY A 31 -8.76 -2.81 10.10
C GLY A 31 -7.82 -2.00 9.20
N VAL A 32 -6.60 -2.48 8.96
CA VAL A 32 -5.63 -1.79 8.08
C VAL A 32 -6.00 -2.07 6.63
N GLU A 33 -6.17 -1.02 5.84
CA GLU A 33 -6.35 -1.14 4.39
C GLU A 33 -5.03 -1.55 3.72
N ILE A 34 -5.06 -2.55 2.84
CA ILE A 34 -3.85 -3.04 2.16
C ILE A 34 -3.88 -2.66 0.69
N LEU A 35 -2.84 -1.92 0.27
CA LEU A 35 -2.47 -1.67 -1.12
C LEU A 35 -1.34 -2.62 -1.52
N SER A 36 -1.41 -3.22 -2.71
CA SER A 36 -0.34 -4.10 -3.19
C SER A 36 -0.19 -4.10 -4.71
N THR A 37 0.88 -4.72 -5.22
CA THR A 37 1.17 -4.78 -6.66
C THR A 37 1.23 -6.23 -7.16
N GLY A 38 0.77 -6.44 -8.40
CA GLY A 38 0.97 -7.66 -9.18
C GLY A 38 0.94 -8.96 -8.36
N GLY A 39 2.08 -9.65 -8.31
CA GLY A 39 2.21 -10.93 -7.62
C GLY A 39 1.97 -10.89 -6.11
N SER A 40 2.28 -9.80 -5.42
CA SER A 40 1.99 -9.67 -3.97
C SER A 40 0.49 -9.52 -3.72
N ALA A 41 -0.21 -8.71 -4.54
CA ALA A 41 -1.66 -8.55 -4.45
C ALA A 41 -2.37 -9.88 -4.70
N ARG A 42 -1.91 -10.62 -5.72
CA ARG A 42 -2.41 -11.96 -6.03
C ARG A 42 -2.26 -12.92 -4.84
N ALA A 43 -1.06 -13.01 -4.26
CA ALA A 43 -0.80 -13.92 -3.13
C ALA A 43 -1.65 -13.59 -1.89
N LEU A 44 -1.86 -12.30 -1.60
CA LEU A 44 -2.74 -11.86 -0.53
C LEU A 44 -4.20 -12.24 -0.80
N ARG A 45 -4.69 -12.00 -2.02
CA ARG A 45 -6.06 -12.32 -2.43
C ARG A 45 -6.33 -13.83 -2.39
N GLU A 46 -5.39 -14.64 -2.87
CA GLU A 46 -5.47 -16.11 -2.79
C GLU A 46 -5.50 -16.62 -1.34
N ALA A 47 -4.90 -15.89 -0.40
CA ALA A 47 -4.97 -16.16 1.03
C ALA A 47 -6.25 -15.61 1.72
N GLY A 48 -7.20 -15.06 0.97
CA GLY A 48 -8.44 -14.49 1.50
C GLY A 48 -8.29 -13.11 2.14
N VAL A 49 -7.15 -12.44 1.95
CA VAL A 49 -6.92 -11.09 2.46
C VAL A 49 -7.49 -10.06 1.50
N ALA A 50 -8.32 -9.15 2.01
CA ALA A 50 -8.80 -8.00 1.24
C ALA A 50 -7.63 -7.09 0.85
N VAL A 51 -7.48 -6.83 -0.44
CA VAL A 51 -6.36 -6.06 -0.99
C VAL A 51 -6.80 -5.26 -2.21
N THR A 52 -6.42 -3.99 -2.23
CA THR A 52 -6.59 -3.08 -3.37
C THR A 52 -5.31 -3.07 -4.19
N GLU A 53 -5.42 -3.22 -5.52
CA GLU A 53 -4.24 -3.08 -6.38
C GLU A 53 -3.83 -1.63 -6.54
N VAL A 54 -2.52 -1.36 -6.59
CA VAL A 54 -2.00 -0.01 -6.79
C VAL A 54 -2.53 0.61 -8.07
N SER A 55 -2.66 -0.14 -9.17
CA SER A 55 -3.23 0.35 -10.43
C SER A 55 -4.68 0.80 -10.29
N ALA A 56 -5.48 0.10 -9.49
CA ALA A 56 -6.86 0.50 -9.18
C ALA A 56 -6.90 1.75 -8.29
N HIS A 57 -5.94 1.90 -7.37
CA HIS A 57 -5.83 3.08 -6.51
C HIS A 57 -5.34 4.32 -7.24
N THR A 58 -4.38 4.18 -8.17
CA THR A 58 -3.81 5.30 -8.92
C THR A 58 -4.59 5.63 -10.20
N GLY A 59 -5.36 4.68 -10.73
CA GLY A 59 -5.94 4.76 -12.06
C GLY A 59 -4.92 4.59 -13.20
N PHE A 60 -3.66 4.26 -12.88
CA PHE A 60 -2.58 4.13 -13.85
C PHE A 60 -2.18 2.64 -13.99
N PRO A 61 -2.11 2.09 -15.21
CA PRO A 61 -1.77 0.69 -15.41
C PRO A 61 -0.28 0.44 -15.11
N GLU A 62 0.05 -0.83 -14.87
CA GLU A 62 1.44 -1.27 -14.87
C GLU A 62 1.99 -1.23 -16.31
N ILE A 63 3.16 -0.60 -16.50
CA ILE A 63 3.81 -0.49 -17.81
C ILE A 63 5.30 -0.88 -17.73
N MET A 64 5.91 -1.09 -18.91
CA MET A 64 7.33 -1.44 -19.07
C MET A 64 7.72 -2.70 -18.30
N ASP A 65 6.96 -3.79 -18.46
CA ASP A 65 7.19 -5.09 -17.80
C ASP A 65 7.34 -4.98 -16.28
N GLY A 66 6.47 -4.17 -15.66
CA GLY A 66 6.45 -3.98 -14.21
C GLY A 66 7.48 -3.00 -13.65
N ARG A 67 8.27 -2.35 -14.51
CA ARG A 67 9.22 -1.30 -14.09
C ARG A 67 8.52 -0.06 -13.56
N VAL A 68 7.35 0.28 -14.11
CA VAL A 68 6.57 1.45 -13.70
C VAL A 68 5.18 0.98 -13.26
N LYS A 69 5.03 0.82 -11.95
CA LYS A 69 3.77 0.41 -11.30
C LYS A 69 3.46 1.17 -10.03
N THR A 70 4.48 1.67 -9.32
CA THR A 70 4.33 2.45 -8.08
C THR A 70 4.87 3.87 -8.17
N LEU A 71 5.55 4.24 -9.27
CA LEU A 71 6.11 5.58 -9.50
C LEU A 71 5.00 6.58 -9.83
N HIS A 72 4.12 6.82 -8.86
CA HIS A 72 2.94 7.67 -8.99
C HIS A 72 2.86 8.65 -7.79
N PRO A 73 2.44 9.91 -8.01
CA PRO A 73 2.33 10.91 -6.93
C PRO A 73 1.46 10.48 -5.75
N SER A 74 0.33 9.80 -5.98
CA SER A 74 -0.53 9.33 -4.87
C SER A 74 0.14 8.26 -4.00
N ILE A 75 1.11 7.51 -4.54
CA ILE A 75 1.90 6.54 -3.77
C ILE A 75 3.03 7.25 -3.03
N HIS A 76 3.87 7.99 -3.76
CA HIS A 76 5.06 8.61 -3.16
C HIS A 76 4.70 9.80 -2.26
N GLY A 77 3.64 10.55 -2.55
CA GLY A 77 3.10 11.60 -1.69
C GLY A 77 2.62 11.04 -0.35
N GLY A 78 1.95 9.89 -0.35
CA GLY A 78 1.53 9.22 0.89
C GLY A 78 2.68 8.69 1.76
N ILE A 79 3.83 8.39 1.15
CA ILE A 79 5.05 7.91 1.85
C ILE A 79 5.90 9.09 2.34
N LEU A 80 6.13 10.09 1.48
CA LEU A 80 7.05 11.21 1.74
C LEU A 80 6.37 12.42 2.40
N GLY A 81 5.05 12.45 2.40
CA GLY A 81 4.25 13.52 2.99
C GLY A 81 4.41 13.61 4.51
N ARG A 82 4.81 14.79 4.97
CA ARG A 82 4.98 15.10 6.39
C ARG A 82 3.66 15.55 6.98
N ARG A 83 3.10 14.75 7.88
CA ARG A 83 1.78 15.01 8.51
C ARG A 83 1.79 16.19 9.49
N ASP A 84 2.96 16.57 9.97
CA ASP A 84 3.18 17.70 10.88
C ASP A 84 3.31 19.05 10.14
N LEU A 85 3.46 19.04 8.81
CA LEU A 85 3.61 20.24 7.99
C LEU A 85 2.35 20.51 7.17
N GLU A 86 1.67 21.63 7.45
CA GLU A 86 0.39 21.97 6.80
C GLU A 86 0.49 22.02 5.27
N ALA A 87 1.57 22.59 4.73
CA ALA A 87 1.77 22.66 3.28
C ALA A 87 1.82 21.27 2.61
N HIS A 88 2.35 20.25 3.30
CA HIS A 88 2.34 18.88 2.77
C HIS A 88 0.95 18.25 2.87
N ARG A 89 0.19 18.54 3.93
CA ARG A 89 -1.19 18.04 4.07
C ARG A 89 -2.13 18.56 2.99
N GLN A 90 -1.93 19.79 2.53
CA GLN A 90 -2.73 20.38 1.44
C GLN A 90 -2.37 19.83 0.05
N ALA A 91 -1.14 19.34 -0.12
CA ALA A 91 -0.65 18.81 -1.39
C ALA A 91 -0.91 17.30 -1.58
N MET A 92 -1.29 16.59 -0.51
CA MET A 92 -1.67 15.17 -0.51
C MET A 92 -3.18 15.01 -0.71
#